data_AF-A0A940I314-F1
#
_entry.id   AF-A0A940I314-F1
#
_cell.length_a   1.000
_cell.length_b   1.000
_cell.length_c   1.000
_cell.angle_alpha   90.00
_cell.angle_beta   90.00
_cell.angle_gamma   90.00
#
_symmetry.space_group_name_H-M   'P 1'
#
loop_
_entity.id
_entity.type
_entity.pdbx_description
1 polymer ?
#
loop_
_entity_poly.entity_id
_entity_poly.type
_entity_poly.pdbx_seq_one_letter_code
_entity_poly.pdbx_strand_id
1 'polypeptide(L)'
;MKRITIVLLFVLLGVIGCSHKEENKITTKGFTKKAEKEDIELKKWIKALEEKPYKINIQKLKNPFVSPEILKLVTARKEKIPLELVGILEKNGERIALLQDNTKKGYIVKTGNRIGNIAILEIGLDYVLIEEEEINIYGEKEKNKRILYLKKE
;
A
#
# COMPACT_ATOMS: atom_id res chain seq x y z
N MET A 1 54.28 -17.11 -82.22
CA MET A 1 54.37 -16.11 -81.11
C MET A 1 53.79 -14.72 -81.43
N LYS A 2 53.04 -14.49 -82.53
CA LYS A 2 52.42 -13.16 -82.81
C LYS A 2 50.90 -13.08 -82.56
N ARG A 3 50.21 -14.21 -82.32
CA ARG A 3 48.74 -14.25 -82.11
C ARG A 3 48.34 -14.14 -80.63
N ILE A 4 49.20 -14.55 -79.70
CA ILE A 4 48.95 -14.49 -78.24
C ILE A 4 49.11 -13.05 -77.71
N THR A 5 50.03 -12.27 -78.29
CA THR A 5 50.26 -10.87 -77.92
C THR A 5 49.11 -9.94 -78.33
N ILE A 6 48.41 -10.23 -79.42
CA ILE A 6 47.25 -9.45 -79.88
C ILE A 6 46.02 -9.67 -78.97
N VAL A 7 45.83 -10.91 -78.49
CA VAL A 7 44.74 -11.25 -77.58
C VAL A 7 44.98 -10.64 -76.20
N LEU A 8 46.22 -10.64 -75.71
CA LEU A 8 46.57 -9.98 -74.44
C LEU A 8 46.38 -8.45 -74.49
N LEU A 9 46.65 -7.83 -75.64
CA LEU A 9 46.46 -6.38 -75.86
C LEU A 9 44.97 -5.99 -75.83
N PHE A 10 44.09 -6.82 -76.39
CA PHE A 10 42.64 -6.58 -76.37
C PHE A 10 42.04 -6.77 -74.96
N VAL A 11 42.57 -7.69 -74.16
CA VAL A 11 42.14 -7.88 -72.77
C VAL A 11 42.59 -6.72 -71.87
N LEU A 12 43.77 -6.14 -72.11
CA LEU A 12 44.22 -4.93 -71.39
C LEU A 12 43.45 -3.65 -71.77
N LEU A 13 42.96 -3.55 -73.01
CA LEU A 13 42.10 -2.41 -73.42
C LEU A 13 40.68 -2.50 -72.84
N GLY A 14 40.19 -3.71 -72.52
CA GLY A 14 38.85 -3.93 -71.96
C GLY A 14 38.68 -3.49 -70.50
N VAL A 15 39.76 -3.37 -69.71
CA VAL A 15 39.71 -3.01 -68.28
C VAL A 15 39.87 -1.52 -67.98
N ILE A 16 40.12 -0.67 -68.99
CA ILE A 16 40.23 0.80 -68.82
C ILE A 16 38.89 1.50 -69.11
N GLY A 17 37.87 0.76 -69.54
CA GLY A 17 36.55 1.27 -69.96
C GLY A 17 35.49 1.48 -68.87
N CYS A 18 35.85 1.52 -67.58
CA CYS A 18 34.94 1.98 -66.52
C CYS A 18 35.29 3.42 -66.13
N SER A 19 35.13 4.35 -67.08
CA SER A 19 35.18 5.78 -66.78
C SER A 19 33.83 6.22 -66.21
N HIS A 20 33.91 6.65 -64.96
CA HIS A 20 32.96 7.38 -64.13
C HIS A 20 31.85 8.12 -64.92
N LYS A 21 30.60 7.69 -64.74
CA LYS A 21 29.44 8.51 -65.09
C LYS A 21 29.25 9.54 -63.97
N GLU A 22 29.78 10.74 -64.16
CA GLU A 22 29.40 11.90 -63.35
C GLU A 22 27.93 12.23 -63.65
N GLU A 23 27.06 11.93 -62.70
CA GLU A 23 25.71 12.44 -62.69
C GLU A 23 25.75 13.93 -62.39
N ASN A 24 25.38 14.73 -63.40
CA ASN A 24 25.11 16.15 -63.25
C ASN A 24 24.12 16.36 -62.09
N LYS A 25 24.60 17.00 -61.02
CA LYS A 25 23.77 17.50 -59.92
C LYS A 25 22.77 18.49 -60.50
N ILE A 26 21.52 18.07 -60.61
CA ILE A 26 20.38 18.98 -60.68
C ILE A 26 20.39 19.76 -59.37
N THR A 27 20.81 21.01 -59.43
CA THR A 27 20.71 21.97 -58.32
C THR A 27 19.25 22.32 -58.11
N THR A 28 18.56 21.55 -57.27
CA THR A 28 17.31 22.00 -56.66
C THR A 28 17.63 23.13 -55.69
N LYS A 29 17.38 24.36 -56.13
CA LYS A 29 17.20 25.49 -55.24
C LYS A 29 16.04 25.17 -54.28
N GLY A 30 16.32 25.21 -52.98
CA GLY A 30 15.32 25.50 -51.96
C GLY A 30 14.79 24.32 -51.16
N PHE A 31 15.57 23.83 -50.19
CA PHE A 31 15.04 23.44 -48.88
C PHE A 31 16.00 23.97 -47.81
N THR A 32 16.01 25.29 -47.67
CA THR A 32 16.59 25.96 -46.52
C THR A 32 15.77 25.64 -45.29
N LYS A 33 16.45 25.11 -44.27
CA LYS A 33 16.00 24.79 -42.91
C LYS A 33 15.05 23.59 -42.84
N LYS A 34 15.58 22.46 -42.35
CA LYS A 34 14.78 21.59 -41.47
C LYS A 34 14.26 22.51 -40.37
N ALA A 35 13.00 22.95 -40.48
CA ALA A 35 12.30 23.47 -39.33
C ALA A 35 12.20 22.27 -38.38
N GLU A 36 13.07 22.25 -37.38
CA GLU A 36 12.93 21.38 -36.23
C GLU A 36 11.63 21.79 -35.56
N LYS A 37 10.53 21.18 -36.00
CA LYS A 37 9.23 21.35 -35.36
C LYS A 37 9.36 20.69 -34.01
N GLU A 38 9.64 21.52 -33.02
CA GLU A 38 9.68 21.10 -31.64
C GLU A 38 8.31 20.53 -31.27
N ASP A 39 8.25 19.22 -31.10
CA ASP A 39 7.03 18.54 -30.72
C ASP A 39 6.80 18.78 -29.22
N ILE A 40 6.02 19.84 -28.95
CA ILE A 40 5.63 20.26 -27.60
C ILE A 40 4.95 19.12 -26.85
N GLU A 41 4.24 18.24 -27.55
CA GLU A 41 3.56 17.10 -26.95
C GLU A 41 4.58 16.03 -26.52
N LEU A 42 5.51 15.68 -27.41
CA LEU A 42 6.60 14.76 -27.08
C LEU A 42 7.41 15.23 -25.86
N LYS A 43 7.71 16.53 -25.77
CA LYS A 43 8.40 17.11 -24.59
C LYS A 43 7.58 16.97 -23.30
N LYS A 44 6.26 17.11 -23.37
CA LYS A 44 5.37 16.89 -22.21
C LYS A 44 5.36 15.41 -21.78
N TRP A 45 5.31 14.49 -22.75
CA TRP A 45 5.37 13.05 -22.47
C TRP A 45 6.69 12.64 -21.83
N ILE A 46 7.82 13.13 -22.35
CA ILE A 46 9.15 12.87 -21.76
C ILE A 46 9.20 13.38 -20.31
N LYS A 47 8.73 14.61 -20.07
CA LYS A 47 8.69 15.19 -18.73
C LYS A 47 7.80 14.39 -17.76
N ALA A 48 6.63 13.92 -18.22
CA ALA A 48 5.72 13.11 -17.41
C ALA A 48 6.29 11.72 -17.08
N LEU A 49 7.14 11.17 -17.96
CA LEU A 49 7.83 9.90 -17.73
C LEU A 49 9.05 10.04 -16.81
N GLU A 50 9.69 11.22 -16.78
CA GLU A 50 10.76 11.56 -15.84
C GLU A 50 10.24 11.83 -14.42
N GLU A 51 8.98 12.27 -14.30
CA GLU A 51 8.33 12.42 -13.00
C GLU A 51 8.21 11.06 -12.30
N LYS A 52 8.60 11.02 -11.02
CA LYS A 52 8.53 9.78 -10.24
C LYS A 52 7.07 9.31 -10.19
N PRO A 53 6.80 8.02 -10.46
CA PRO A 53 5.44 7.50 -10.36
C PRO A 53 4.94 7.74 -8.94
N TYR A 54 3.80 8.40 -8.81
CA TYR A 54 3.19 8.62 -7.50
C TYR A 54 2.82 7.23 -6.93
N LYS A 55 3.36 6.91 -5.76
CA LYS A 55 3.02 5.68 -5.06
C LYS A 55 1.94 5.99 -4.05
N ILE A 56 0.74 5.46 -4.29
CA ILE A 56 -0.31 5.48 -3.27
C ILE A 56 0.08 4.46 -2.20
N ASN A 57 0.16 4.90 -0.95
CA ASN A 57 0.30 3.98 0.18
C ASN A 57 -1.05 3.32 0.47
N ILE A 58 -1.24 2.11 -0.06
CA ILE A 58 -2.48 1.33 0.10
C ILE A 58 -2.73 0.97 1.58
N GLN A 59 -1.69 0.85 2.41
CA GLN A 59 -1.81 0.50 3.84
C GLN A 59 -2.43 1.63 4.67
N LYS A 60 -2.41 2.88 4.18
CA LYS A 60 -3.03 4.04 4.84
C LYS A 60 -4.38 4.42 4.23
N LEU A 61 -4.87 3.65 3.25
CA LEU A 61 -6.12 3.97 2.57
C LEU A 61 -7.30 3.63 3.49
N LYS A 62 -8.02 4.65 3.96
CA LYS A 62 -9.31 4.45 4.63
C LYS A 62 -10.38 4.11 3.60
N ASN A 63 -11.35 3.29 3.99
CA ASN A 63 -12.44 2.89 3.10
C ASN A 63 -13.20 4.14 2.58
N PRO A 64 -13.18 4.43 1.26
CA PRO A 64 -13.78 5.63 0.70
C PRO A 64 -15.32 5.59 0.67
N PHE A 65 -15.92 4.43 0.95
CA PHE A 65 -17.37 4.23 0.96
C PHE A 65 -18.02 4.46 2.32
N VAL A 66 -17.24 4.82 3.36
CA VAL A 66 -17.77 5.06 4.70
C VAL A 66 -17.70 6.55 5.03
N SER A 67 -18.87 7.17 5.24
CA SER A 67 -18.90 8.58 5.63
C SER A 67 -18.40 8.76 7.08
N PRO A 68 -17.75 9.90 7.41
CA PRO A 68 -17.27 10.17 8.77
C PRO A 68 -18.38 10.16 9.83
N GLU A 69 -19.62 10.48 9.45
CA GLU A 69 -20.78 10.52 10.33
C GLU A 69 -21.28 9.11 10.68
N ILE A 70 -21.38 8.22 9.68
CA ILE A 70 -21.71 6.80 9.88
C ILE A 70 -20.64 6.15 10.75
N LEU A 71 -19.36 6.46 10.50
CA LEU A 71 -18.23 6.05 11.33
C LEU A 71 -18.43 6.41 12.81
N LYS A 72 -18.74 7.68 13.10
CA LYS A 72 -18.99 8.14 14.48
C LYS A 72 -20.16 7.42 15.12
N LEU A 73 -21.26 7.23 14.38
CA LEU A 73 -22.45 6.54 14.86
C LEU A 73 -22.18 5.06 15.19
N VAL A 74 -21.46 4.36 14.31
CA VAL A 74 -21.09 2.94 14.51
C VAL A 74 -20.14 2.80 15.70
N THR A 75 -19.14 3.67 15.82
CA THR A 75 -18.22 3.64 16.96
C THR A 75 -18.92 4.01 18.27
N ALA A 76 -19.88 4.94 18.26
CA ALA A 76 -20.65 5.33 19.44
C ALA A 76 -21.66 4.26 19.89
N ARG A 77 -22.22 3.48 18.95
CA ARG A 77 -23.17 2.39 19.24
C ARG A 77 -22.51 1.06 19.61
N LYS A 78 -21.19 0.92 19.54
CA LYS A 78 -20.53 -0.34 19.89
C LYS A 78 -20.80 -0.67 21.36
N GLU A 79 -21.68 -1.63 21.57
CA GLU A 79 -22.06 -2.14 22.88
C GLU A 79 -20.87 -2.92 23.46
N LYS A 80 -20.28 -2.37 24.53
CA LYS A 80 -19.29 -3.08 25.34
C LYS A 80 -19.98 -4.25 26.03
N ILE A 81 -19.26 -5.36 26.26
CA ILE A 81 -19.82 -6.46 27.05
C ILE A 81 -20.19 -5.90 28.44
N PRO A 82 -21.46 -6.02 28.86
CA PRO A 82 -21.91 -5.51 30.14
C PRO A 82 -21.46 -6.45 31.26
N LEU A 83 -20.23 -6.26 31.73
CA LEU A 83 -19.69 -6.92 32.93
C LEU A 83 -19.74 -5.96 34.10
N GLU A 84 -20.18 -6.47 35.24
CA GLU A 84 -20.22 -5.77 36.52
C GLU A 84 -19.32 -6.47 37.53
N LEU A 85 -18.57 -5.70 38.32
CA LEU A 85 -17.79 -6.21 39.43
C LEU A 85 -18.67 -6.31 40.68
N VAL A 86 -18.90 -7.54 41.15
CA VAL A 86 -19.78 -7.85 42.28
C VAL A 86 -18.99 -8.05 43.57
N GLY A 87 -17.74 -8.51 43.48
CA GLY A 87 -16.93 -8.72 44.66
C GLY A 87 -15.48 -8.99 44.33
N ILE A 88 -14.61 -8.82 45.33
CA ILE A 88 -13.21 -9.23 45.30
C ILE A 88 -12.96 -10.07 46.53
N LEU A 89 -12.37 -11.23 46.32
CA LEU A 89 -11.94 -12.17 47.36
C LEU A 89 -10.42 -12.17 47.41
N GLU A 90 -9.84 -12.28 48.60
CA GLU A 90 -8.40 -12.48 48.76
C GLU A 90 -8.14 -13.84 49.40
N LYS A 91 -7.31 -14.66 48.76
CA LYS A 91 -6.93 -15.98 49.25
C LYS A 91 -5.43 -16.19 49.05
N ASN A 92 -4.71 -16.46 50.12
CA ASN A 92 -3.25 -16.70 50.10
C ASN A 92 -2.45 -15.55 49.44
N GLY A 93 -2.90 -14.30 49.61
CA GLY A 93 -2.28 -13.12 48.99
C GLY A 93 -2.61 -12.93 47.49
N GLU A 94 -3.39 -13.83 46.89
CA GLU A 94 -3.94 -13.66 45.54
C GLU A 94 -5.35 -13.09 45.59
N ARG A 95 -5.61 -12.06 44.78
CA ARG A 95 -6.96 -11.51 44.60
C ARG A 95 -7.69 -12.23 43.47
N ILE A 96 -8.98 -12.46 43.72
CA ILE A 96 -9.91 -13.12 42.81
C ILE A 96 -11.11 -12.19 42.67
N ALA A 97 -11.49 -11.86 41.45
CA ALA A 97 -12.65 -11.03 41.16
C ALA A 97 -13.88 -11.87 40.83
N LEU A 98 -15.02 -11.42 41.32
CA LEU A 98 -16.35 -11.95 41.02
C LEU A 98 -17.03 -10.98 40.07
N LEU A 99 -17.19 -11.41 38.82
CA LEU A 99 -17.85 -10.63 37.78
C LEU A 99 -19.22 -11.22 37.47
N GLN A 100 -20.17 -10.37 37.07
CA GLN A 100 -21.50 -10.80 36.62
C GLN A 100 -21.84 -10.12 35.30
N ASP A 101 -22.44 -10.87 34.38
CA ASP A 101 -22.97 -10.30 33.13
C ASP A 101 -24.44 -9.84 33.25
N ASN A 102 -24.98 -9.27 32.18
CA ASN A 102 -26.38 -8.87 32.10
C ASN A 102 -27.38 -10.04 32.21
N THR A 103 -26.95 -11.27 31.92
CA THR A 103 -27.76 -12.50 32.08
C THR A 103 -27.74 -13.05 33.51
N LYS A 104 -27.08 -12.34 34.44
CA LYS A 104 -26.87 -12.73 35.83
C LYS A 104 -25.92 -13.92 36.00
N LYS A 105 -25.19 -14.32 34.96
CA LYS A 105 -24.17 -15.36 35.05
C LYS A 105 -22.94 -14.82 35.77
N GLY A 106 -22.48 -15.55 36.78
CA GLY A 106 -21.30 -15.21 37.57
C GLY A 106 -20.02 -15.84 37.01
N TYR A 107 -18.92 -15.11 37.13
CA TYR A 107 -17.58 -15.50 36.71
C TYR A 107 -16.61 -15.26 37.86
N ILE A 108 -15.77 -16.26 38.14
CA ILE A 108 -14.69 -16.15 39.12
C ILE A 108 -13.40 -16.08 38.33
N VAL A 109 -12.68 -14.96 38.44
CA VAL A 109 -11.48 -14.72 37.62
C VAL A 109 -10.28 -14.25 38.43
N LYS A 110 -9.11 -14.63 37.94
CA LYS A 110 -7.80 -14.15 38.37
C LYS A 110 -7.17 -13.30 37.28
N THR A 111 -6.12 -12.56 37.65
CA THR A 111 -5.23 -11.90 36.69
C THR A 111 -4.77 -12.89 35.60
N GLY A 112 -4.84 -12.47 34.34
CA GLY A 112 -4.50 -13.29 33.17
C GLY A 112 -5.62 -14.18 32.63
N ASN A 113 -6.75 -14.31 33.34
CA ASN A 113 -7.92 -15.01 32.80
C ASN A 113 -8.58 -14.22 31.65
N ARG A 114 -9.32 -14.95 30.80
CA ARG A 114 -10.09 -14.35 29.70
C ARG A 114 -11.56 -14.76 29.78
N ILE A 115 -12.45 -13.81 29.53
CA ILE A 115 -13.89 -14.02 29.34
C ILE A 115 -14.24 -13.51 27.94
N GLY A 116 -14.43 -14.42 26.99
CA GLY A 116 -14.65 -14.03 25.59
C GLY A 116 -13.45 -13.25 25.03
N ASN A 117 -13.70 -12.02 24.58
CA ASN A 117 -12.69 -11.09 24.08
C ASN A 117 -12.08 -10.19 25.18
N ILE A 118 -12.42 -10.42 26.45
CA ILE A 118 -11.96 -9.63 27.59
C ILE A 118 -10.83 -10.36 28.32
N ALA A 119 -9.73 -9.67 28.58
CA ALA A 119 -8.62 -10.14 29.40
C ALA A 119 -8.57 -9.38 30.72
N ILE A 120 -8.37 -10.10 31.82
CA ILE A 120 -8.18 -9.51 33.15
C ILE A 120 -6.71 -9.14 33.31
N LEU A 121 -6.42 -7.83 33.39
CA LEU A 121 -5.06 -7.31 33.50
C LEU A 121 -4.62 -7.18 34.96
N GLU A 122 -5.49 -6.66 35.82
CA GLU A 122 -5.18 -6.39 37.22
C GLU A 122 -6.44 -6.44 38.09
N ILE A 123 -6.29 -6.90 39.33
CA ILE A 123 -7.33 -6.88 40.36
C ILE A 123 -6.83 -6.04 41.53
N GLY A 124 -7.41 -4.85 41.68
CA GLY A 124 -7.14 -3.91 42.76
C GLY A 124 -7.92 -4.24 44.04
N LEU A 125 -8.04 -3.26 44.93
CA LEU A 125 -8.81 -3.41 46.17
C LEU A 125 -10.32 -3.26 45.95
N ASP A 126 -10.70 -2.35 45.06
CA ASP A 126 -12.09 -1.99 44.76
C ASP A 126 -12.35 -1.90 43.23
N TYR A 127 -11.42 -2.41 42.42
CA TYR A 127 -11.52 -2.35 40.98
C TYR A 127 -10.87 -3.55 40.28
N VAL A 128 -11.27 -3.77 39.02
CA VAL A 128 -10.62 -4.69 38.10
C VAL A 128 -10.30 -3.96 36.80
N LEU A 129 -9.04 -4.01 36.37
CA LEU A 129 -8.62 -3.51 35.07
C LEU A 129 -8.78 -4.62 34.03
N ILE A 130 -9.56 -4.34 33.00
CA ILE A 130 -9.79 -5.25 31.87
C ILE A 130 -9.29 -4.66 30.56
N GLU A 131 -8.94 -5.53 29.62
CA GLU A 131 -8.65 -5.19 28.23
C GLU A 131 -9.62 -5.94 27.32
N GLU A 132 -10.33 -5.20 26.47
CA GLU A 132 -11.26 -5.74 25.49
C GLU A 132 -10.62 -5.68 24.11
N GLU A 133 -10.50 -6.84 23.46
CA GLU A 133 -10.02 -6.94 22.07
C GLU A 133 -11.21 -6.87 21.12
N GLU A 134 -11.21 -5.90 20.22
CA GLU A 134 -12.27 -5.73 19.23
C GLU A 134 -11.71 -5.60 17.83
N ILE A 135 -12.52 -5.99 16.85
CA ILE A 135 -12.23 -5.71 15.45
C ILE A 135 -12.93 -4.40 15.10
N ASN A 136 -12.19 -3.43 14.59
CA ASN A 136 -12.74 -2.17 14.11
C ASN A 136 -13.42 -2.35 12.74
N ILE A 137 -14.07 -1.31 12.22
CA ILE A 137 -14.77 -1.40 10.93
C ILE A 137 -13.82 -1.63 9.73
N TYR A 138 -12.52 -1.50 9.95
CA TYR A 138 -11.47 -1.71 8.95
C TYR A 138 -10.84 -3.10 9.05
N GLY A 139 -11.32 -3.95 9.97
CA GLY A 139 -10.77 -5.29 10.19
C GLY A 139 -9.52 -5.32 11.07
N GLU A 140 -9.10 -4.20 11.64
CA GLU A 140 -7.94 -4.13 12.51
C GLU A 140 -8.33 -4.44 13.96
N LYS A 141 -7.42 -5.10 14.68
CA LYS A 141 -7.59 -5.41 16.09
C LYS A 141 -7.24 -4.19 16.94
N GLU A 142 -8.22 -3.69 17.68
CA GLU A 142 -8.06 -2.64 18.67
C GLU A 142 -8.16 -3.22 20.09
N LYS A 143 -7.37 -2.66 21.00
CA LYS A 143 -7.36 -3.05 22.41
C LYS A 143 -7.80 -1.86 23.24
N ASN A 144 -8.93 -2.01 23.93
CA ASN A 144 -9.50 -0.97 24.77
C ASN A 144 -9.41 -1.37 26.24
N LYS A 145 -8.81 -0.52 27.06
CA LYS A 145 -8.74 -0.75 28.51
C LYS A 145 -9.91 -0.09 29.20
N ARG A 146 -10.50 -0.79 30.17
CA ARG A 146 -11.60 -0.29 31.01
C ARG A 146 -11.41 -0.74 32.45
N ILE A 147 -11.79 0.12 33.38
CA ILE A 147 -11.81 -0.21 34.80
C ILE A 147 -13.25 -0.53 35.20
N LEU A 148 -13.45 -1.68 35.83
CA LEU A 148 -14.70 -2.05 36.49
C LEU A 148 -14.55 -1.74 37.97
N TYR A 149 -15.33 -0.79 38.48
CA TYR A 149 -15.36 -0.47 39.90
C TYR A 149 -16.35 -1.36 40.63
N LEU A 150 -16.01 -1.71 41.87
CA LEU A 150 -16.90 -2.45 42.76
C LEU A 150 -18.07 -1.53 43.12
N LYS A 151 -19.30 -1.97 42.84
CA LYS A 151 -20.49 -1.23 43.26
C LYS A 151 -20.51 -1.17 44.79
N LYS A 152 -20.49 0.04 45.36
CA LYS A 152 -20.76 0.27 46.78
C LYS A 152 -22.27 0.36 46.95
N GLU A 153 -22.81 -0.42 47.88
CA GLU A 153 -24.18 -0.25 48.38
C GLU A 153 -24.28 0.96 49.31
#